data_AF-A0A937WVX1-F1
#
_entry.id   AF-A0A937WVX1-F1
#
_cell.length_a   1.000
_cell.length_b   1.000
_cell.length_c   1.000
_cell.angle_alpha   90.00
_cell.angle_beta   90.00
_cell.angle_gamma   90.00
#
_symmetry.space_group_name_H-M   'P 1'
#
loop_
_entity.id
_entity.type
_entity.pdbx_description
1 polymer ?
#
loop_
_entity_poly.entity_id
_entity_poly.type
_entity_poly.pdbx_seq_one_letter_code
_entity_poly.pdbx_strand_id
1 'polypeptide(L)'
;MEEMKTSMSSETEKTIELKRFVARGIPAEEIVDFARNNEIDLIVMSTHGRTGLKHVLMGSTTEKVVRKAPCPVLSIRHPEHEFVMP
;
A
#
# COMPACT_ATOMS: atom_id res chain seq x y z
N MET A 1 8.77 -27.17 -0.06
CA MET A 1 8.87 -25.98 -0.95
C MET A 1 8.03 -24.86 -0.36
N GLU A 2 8.36 -24.27 0.79
CA GLU A 2 9.66 -23.79 1.30
C GLU A 2 9.76 -22.27 1.12
N GLU A 3 9.78 -21.65 2.30
CA GLU A 3 10.45 -20.39 2.61
C GLU A 3 10.00 -19.11 1.91
N MET A 4 9.23 -18.34 2.68
CA MET A 4 9.44 -16.89 2.71
C MET A 4 9.44 -16.43 4.17
N LYS A 5 10.42 -16.96 4.90
CA LYS A 5 10.91 -16.42 6.18
C LYS A 5 12.12 -15.55 5.85
N THR A 6 11.95 -14.24 5.82
CA THR A 6 13.04 -13.25 5.81
C THR A 6 12.40 -11.92 6.22
N SER A 7 12.74 -11.23 7.29
CA SER A 7 13.60 -11.46 8.45
C SER A 7 13.26 -10.28 9.36
N MET A 8 12.55 -10.55 10.46
CA MET A 8 12.21 -9.52 11.45
C MET A 8 13.09 -9.80 12.67
N SER A 9 14.27 -9.17 12.67
CA SER A 9 15.23 -9.26 13.78
C SER A 9 14.76 -8.40 14.94
N SER A 10 14.48 -9.09 16.05
CA SER A 10 14.53 -8.66 17.46
C SER A 10 14.22 -7.19 17.76
N GLU A 11 12.97 -6.91 18.12
CA GLU A 11 12.59 -6.14 19.32
C GLU A 11 11.07 -5.84 19.24
N THR A 12 10.31 -6.34 20.22
CA THR A 12 8.87 -6.16 20.46
C THR A 12 7.93 -7.10 19.68
N GLU A 13 7.53 -8.21 20.31
CA GLU A 13 6.30 -8.93 19.95
C GLU A 13 5.09 -8.02 20.23
N LYS A 14 4.77 -7.13 19.29
CA LYS A 14 3.45 -6.49 19.27
C LYS A 14 2.46 -7.48 18.68
N THR A 15 1.51 -7.93 19.49
CA THR A 15 0.36 -8.72 19.08
C THR A 15 -0.54 -7.86 18.19
N ILE A 16 -0.23 -7.80 16.90
CA ILE A 16 -1.06 -7.10 15.92
C ILE A 16 -2.20 -8.03 15.52
N GLU A 17 -3.44 -7.62 15.75
CA GLU A 17 -4.60 -8.31 15.19
C GLU A 17 -4.59 -8.14 13.67
N LEU A 18 -4.43 -9.26 12.95
CA LEU A 18 -4.32 -9.26 11.49
C LEU A 18 -5.60 -9.75 10.85
N LYS A 19 -6.30 -8.86 10.14
CA LYS A 19 -7.44 -9.21 9.28
C LYS A 19 -7.03 -9.12 7.82
N ARG A 20 -7.39 -10.13 7.03
CA ARG A 20 -7.13 -10.18 5.58
C ARG A 20 -8.45 -10.09 4.85
N PHE A 21 -8.48 -9.26 3.80
CA PHE A 21 -9.65 -9.07 2.96
C PHE A 21 -9.26 -9.25 1.50
N VAL A 22 -10.14 -9.90 0.75
CA VAL A 22 -10.00 -10.10 -0.69
C VAL A 22 -11.29 -9.63 -1.34
N ALA A 23 -11.15 -8.70 -2.28
CA ALA A 23 -12.26 -8.16 -3.06
C ALA A 23 -11.98 -8.31 -4.57
N ARG A 24 -13.03 -8.23 -5.38
CA ARG A 24 -12.95 -8.22 -6.84
C ARG A 24 -13.54 -6.92 -7.36
N GLY A 25 -12.78 -6.18 -8.15
CA GLY A 25 -13.22 -4.88 -8.68
C GLY A 25 -12.03 -4.05 -9.15
N ILE A 26 -12.26 -2.75 -9.30
CA ILE A 26 -11.20 -1.77 -9.59
C ILE A 26 -10.42 -1.52 -8.30
N PRO A 27 -9.11 -1.81 -8.22
CA PRO A 27 -8.37 -1.80 -6.95
C PRO A 27 -8.49 -0.51 -6.15
N ALA A 28 -8.43 0.64 -6.82
CA ALA A 28 -8.52 1.94 -6.15
C ALA A 28 -9.91 2.20 -5.55
N GLU A 29 -10.97 1.69 -6.18
CA GLU A 29 -12.34 1.86 -5.69
C GLU A 29 -12.56 0.96 -4.48
N GLU A 30 -12.19 -0.32 -4.59
CA GLU A 30 -12.30 -1.28 -3.49
C GLU A 30 -11.51 -0.86 -2.24
N ILE A 31 -10.31 -0.30 -2.40
CA ILE A 31 -9.52 0.20 -1.26
C ILE A 31 -10.21 1.39 -0.58
N VAL A 32 -10.73 2.34 -1.35
CA VAL A 32 -11.39 3.55 -0.82
C VAL A 32 -12.70 3.19 -0.13
N ASP A 33 -13.50 2.31 -0.73
CA ASP A 33 -14.78 1.89 -0.16
C ASP A 33 -14.57 1.01 1.07
N PHE A 34 -13.57 0.13 1.07
CA PHE A 34 -13.17 -0.59 2.26
C PHE A 34 -12.78 0.36 3.40
N ALA A 35 -11.96 1.38 3.13
CA ALA A 35 -11.55 2.34 4.13
C ALA A 35 -12.73 3.14 4.70
N ARG A 36 -13.68 3.55 3.84
CA ARG A 36 -14.89 4.27 4.24
C ARG A 36 -15.81 3.41 5.12
N ASN A 37 -16.01 2.15 4.73
CA ASN A 37 -16.97 1.26 5.39
C ASN A 37 -16.45 0.63 6.69
N ASN A 38 -15.13 0.68 6.93
CA ASN A 38 -14.49 0.07 8.10
C ASN A 38 -13.77 1.10 8.97
N GLU A 39 -14.04 2.40 8.80
CA GLU A 39 -13.50 3.49 9.63
C GLU A 39 -11.97 3.42 9.77
N ILE A 40 -11.27 3.17 8.65
CA ILE A 40 -9.81 3.03 8.65
C ILE A 40 -9.14 4.39 8.90
N ASP A 41 -8.27 4.47 9.91
CA ASP A 41 -7.57 5.70 10.29
C ASP A 41 -6.37 6.06 9.39
N LEU A 42 -5.76 5.06 8.75
CA LEU A 42 -4.58 5.25 7.90
C LEU A 42 -4.49 4.15 6.84
N ILE A 43 -4.29 4.56 5.59
CA ILE A 43 -3.92 3.63 4.51
C ILE A 43 -2.41 3.69 4.32
N VAL A 44 -1.75 2.52 4.38
CA VAL A 44 -0.34 2.38 4.04
C VAL A 44 -0.22 1.60 2.74
N MET A 45 0.42 2.19 1.73
CA MET A 45 0.54 1.56 0.41
C MET A 45 1.84 1.92 -0.30
N SER A 46 2.34 1.03 -1.16
CA SER A 46 3.48 1.34 -2.01
C SER A 46 3.09 2.29 -3.13
N THR A 47 4.06 3.07 -3.62
CA THR A 47 3.91 3.92 -4.81
C THR A 47 4.08 3.15 -6.13
N HIS A 48 4.60 1.92 -6.07
CA HIS A 48 4.87 1.08 -7.22
C HIS A 48 4.49 -0.37 -6.92
N GLY A 49 4.12 -1.11 -7.97
CA GLY A 49 3.75 -2.53 -7.89
C GLY A 49 4.52 -3.38 -8.89
N ARG A 50 4.09 -4.64 -9.06
CA ARG A 50 4.77 -5.67 -9.87
C ARG A 50 4.98 -5.31 -11.35
N THR A 51 4.22 -4.37 -11.89
CA THR A 51 4.30 -3.96 -13.30
C THR A 51 5.39 -2.95 -13.60
N GLY A 52 6.12 -2.44 -12.59
CA GLY A 52 7.37 -1.69 -12.73
C GLY A 52 7.45 -0.76 -13.94
N LEU A 53 6.76 0.38 -13.93
CA LEU A 53 6.79 1.28 -15.08
C LEU A 53 7.85 2.36 -14.88
N LYS A 54 8.93 2.23 -15.66
CA LYS A 54 10.12 3.09 -15.76
C LYS A 54 9.86 4.62 -15.84
N HIS A 55 8.62 5.11 -15.86
CA HIS A 55 8.29 6.52 -16.13
C HIS A 55 7.03 7.07 -15.42
N VAL A 56 6.47 6.44 -14.38
CA VAL A 56 5.24 6.97 -13.74
C VAL A 56 5.49 7.42 -12.30
N LEU A 57 5.50 8.74 -12.10
CA LEU A 57 5.46 9.39 -10.78
C LEU A 57 4.16 8.96 -10.08
N MET A 58 4.25 8.28 -8.91
CA MET A 58 3.13 7.66 -8.16
C MET A 58 2.24 6.73 -9.01
N GLY A 59 2.33 5.42 -8.79
CA GLY A 59 1.57 4.42 -9.55
C GLY A 59 0.06 4.70 -9.63
N SER A 60 -0.57 4.31 -10.74
CA SER A 60 -1.95 4.71 -11.08
C SER A 60 -3.02 4.30 -10.06
N THR A 61 -2.82 3.22 -9.31
CA THR A 61 -3.70 2.85 -8.20
C THR A 61 -3.46 3.76 -6.99
N THR A 62 -2.19 3.94 -6.60
CA THR A 62 -1.80 4.79 -5.47
C THR A 62 -2.24 6.23 -5.66
N GLU A 63 -2.06 6.79 -6.86
CA GLU A 63 -2.55 8.12 -7.20
C GLU A 63 -4.07 8.24 -6.97
N LYS A 64 -4.84 7.28 -7.51
CA LYS A 64 -6.30 7.28 -7.37
C LYS A 64 -6.75 7.15 -5.91
N VAL A 65 -6.06 6.36 -5.09
CA VAL A 65 -6.36 6.21 -3.66
C VAL A 65 -6.03 7.49 -2.91
N VAL A 66 -4.84 8.07 -3.10
CA VAL A 66 -4.42 9.34 -2.46
C VAL A 66 -5.44 10.46 -2.73
N ARG A 67 -6.01 10.52 -3.93
CA ARG A 67 -6.98 11.56 -4.32
C ARG A 67 -8.38 11.38 -3.72
N LYS A 68 -8.75 10.16 -3.29
CA LYS A 68 -10.15 9.81 -2.96
C LYS A 68 -10.32 9.20 -1.56
N ALA A 69 -9.24 8.85 -0.87
CA ALA A 69 -9.29 8.20 0.44
C ALA A 69 -10.03 9.08 1.47
N PRO A 70 -10.82 8.48 2.37
CA PRO A 70 -11.48 9.20 3.46
C PRO A 70 -10.52 9.53 4.62
N CYS A 71 -9.28 9.04 4.57
CA CYS A 71 -8.28 9.15 5.63
C CYS A 71 -6.87 9.40 5.04
N PRO A 72 -5.88 9.76 5.86
CA PRO A 72 -4.51 9.92 5.43
C PRO A 72 -3.96 8.68 4.70
N VAL A 73 -3.09 8.93 3.72
CA VAL A 73 -2.42 7.87 2.95
C VAL A 73 -0.91 8.02 3.10
N LEU A 74 -0.28 7.04 3.74
CA LEU A 74 1.17 6.93 3.81
C LEU A 74 1.68 6.12 2.62
N SER A 75 2.25 6.82 1.65
CA SER A 75 2.83 6.19 0.47
C SER A 75 4.31 5.84 0.69
N ILE A 76 4.65 4.56 0.58
CA ILE A 76 6.02 4.06 0.72
C ILE A 76 6.68 3.99 -0.66
N ARG A 77 7.91 4.51 -0.79
CA ARG A 77 8.75 4.35 -1.99
C ARG A 77 9.81 3.30 -1.73
N HIS A 78 10.13 2.52 -2.76
CA HIS A 78 11.28 1.62 -2.69
C HIS A 78 12.57 2.46 -2.73
N PRO A 79 13.59 2.15 -1.91
CA PRO A 79 14.82 2.94 -1.81
C PRO A 79 15.60 3.08 -3.13
N GLU A 80 15.40 2.16 -4.09
CA GLU A 80 16.11 2.19 -5.37
C GLU A 80 15.52 3.10 -6.46
N HIS A 81 14.42 3.80 -6.18
CA HIS A 81 13.80 4.72 -7.13
C HIS A 81 13.87 6.15 -6.60
N GLU A 82 14.97 6.83 -6.89
CA GLU A 82 15.17 8.25 -6.57
C GLU A 82 14.16 9.10 -7.35
N PHE A 83 13.44 9.96 -6.65
CA PHE A 83 12.51 10.91 -7.26
C PHE A 83 13.30 12.08 -7.81
N VAL A 84 13.50 12.09 -9.12
CA VAL A 84 13.96 13.29 -9.82
C VAL A 84 12.71 14.12 -10.15
N MET A 85 12.65 15.37 -9.67
CA MET A 85 11.64 16.30 -10.14
C MET A 85 11.82 16.51 -11.65
N PRO A 86 10.74 16.57 -12.44
CA PRO A 86 10.84 16.99 -13.83
C PRO A 86 11.33 18.45 -13.95
#